data_AF-A0A1V6CHP3-F1
#
_entry.id   AF-A0A1V6CHP3-F1
#
_cell.length_a   1.000
_cell.length_b   1.000
_cell.length_c   1.000
_cell.angle_alpha   90.00
_cell.angle_beta   90.00
_cell.angle_gamma   90.00
#
_symmetry.space_group_name_H-M   'P 1'
#
loop_
_entity.id
_entity.type
_entity.pdbx_description
1 polymer ?
#
loop_
_entity_poly.entity_id
_entity_poly.type
_entity_poly.pdbx_seq_one_letter_code
_entity_poly.pdbx_strand_id
1 'polypeptide(L)'
;MNTAAAVPCLYNADALKGQPEKVLVCEGESDTWTALSYGFAAVGSPGAKGFKEAWVEGFRGLQDGDGRSTVYLVLDADKAGGEGSLVIADIFLKAGLPVPLKLILPPGMDLTDFMKEGK
;
A
#
# COMPACT_ATOMS: atom_id res chain seq x y z
N MET A 1 2.02 -14.55 14.65
CA MET A 1 2.73 -13.33 14.22
C MET A 1 4.19 -13.48 14.62
N ASN A 2 5.10 -13.64 13.66
CA ASN A 2 6.52 -13.81 13.95
C ASN A 2 7.21 -12.44 13.84
N THR A 3 7.44 -11.79 14.96
CA THR A 3 8.13 -10.50 15.05
C THR A 3 9.66 -10.63 15.06
N ALA A 4 10.19 -11.85 14.90
CA ALA A 4 11.61 -12.16 15.08
C ALA A 4 12.39 -12.44 13.78
N ALA A 5 11.79 -12.28 12.60
CA ALA A 5 12.54 -12.39 11.34
C ALA A 5 13.30 -11.09 11.04
N ALA A 6 14.56 -11.19 10.62
CA ALA A 6 15.53 -10.10 10.43
C ALA A 6 15.15 -9.02 9.38
N VAL A 7 13.95 -9.08 8.82
CA VAL A 7 13.37 -8.09 7.91
C VAL A 7 11.88 -8.04 8.26
N PRO A 8 11.33 -6.95 8.84
CA PRO A 8 9.88 -6.83 8.98
C PRO A 8 9.27 -7.00 7.60
N CYS A 9 8.31 -7.91 7.43
CA CYS A 9 7.57 -8.08 6.18
C CYS A 9 6.46 -7.03 6.09
N LEU A 10 5.91 -6.82 4.89
CA LEU A 10 4.65 -6.08 4.76
C LEU A 10 3.60 -6.73 5.66
N TYR A 11 2.90 -5.90 6.43
CA TYR A 11 1.76 -6.36 7.19
C TYR A 11 0.71 -6.90 6.21
N ASN A 12 0.15 -8.07 6.51
CA ASN A 12 -0.81 -8.77 5.65
C ASN A 12 -0.31 -9.11 4.22
N ALA A 13 0.99 -9.30 4.01
CA ALA A 13 1.57 -9.63 2.69
C ALA A 13 0.92 -10.84 1.98
N ASP A 14 0.32 -11.76 2.74
CA ASP A 14 -0.41 -12.90 2.18
C ASP A 14 -1.62 -12.49 1.31
N ALA A 15 -2.17 -11.29 1.50
CA ALA A 15 -3.23 -10.75 0.64
C ALA A 15 -2.80 -10.63 -0.83
N LEU A 16 -1.51 -10.48 -1.11
CA LEU A 16 -0.98 -10.40 -2.47
C LEU A 16 -1.00 -11.75 -3.20
N LYS A 17 -0.91 -12.87 -2.46
CA LYS A 17 -0.91 -14.23 -3.05
C LYS A 17 -2.23 -14.55 -3.74
N GLY A 18 -3.32 -13.93 -3.29
CA GLY A 18 -4.64 -14.08 -3.90
C GLY A 18 -4.80 -13.36 -5.24
N GLN A 19 -3.79 -12.62 -5.70
CA GLN A 19 -3.84 -11.74 -6.88
C GLN A 19 -5.15 -10.93 -6.93
N PRO A 20 -5.41 -10.10 -5.89
CA PRO A 20 -6.65 -9.35 -5.82
C PRO A 20 -6.74 -8.38 -7.00
N GLU A 21 -7.97 -8.13 -7.48
CA GLU A 21 -8.18 -7.18 -8.57
C GLU A 21 -7.65 -5.77 -8.24
N LYS A 22 -7.70 -5.38 -6.96
CA LYS A 22 -7.14 -4.13 -6.43
C LYS A 22 -6.54 -4.38 -5.06
N VAL A 23 -5.45 -3.70 -4.75
CA VAL A 23 -4.83 -3.74 -3.41
C VAL A 23 -4.47 -2.34 -2.94
N LEU A 24 -4.75 -2.06 -1.67
CA LEU A 24 -4.33 -0.84 -0.99
C LEU A 24 -2.99 -1.08 -0.27
N VAL A 25 -2.05 -0.16 -0.43
CA VAL A 25 -0.81 -0.10 0.35
C VAL A 25 -0.96 1.05 1.34
N CYS A 26 -1.16 0.69 2.60
CA CYS A 26 -1.45 1.62 3.69
C CYS A 26 -0.19 1.94 4.50
N GLU A 27 -0.19 3.10 5.15
CA GLU A 27 0.82 3.48 6.14
C GLU A 27 0.49 2.86 7.50
N GLY A 28 1.26 1.86 7.93
CA GLY A 28 1.08 1.19 9.21
C GLY A 28 -0.07 0.15 9.26
N GLU A 29 -0.14 -0.55 10.39
CA GLU A 29 -1.08 -1.67 10.58
C GLU A 29 -2.53 -1.22 10.81
N SER A 30 -2.74 -0.10 11.50
CA SER A 30 -4.08 0.42 11.83
C SER A 30 -4.90 0.73 10.58
N ASP A 31 -4.34 1.47 9.63
CA ASP A 31 -5.01 1.81 8.38
C ASP A 31 -5.24 0.58 7.51
N THR A 32 -4.27 -0.35 7.51
CA THR A 32 -4.45 -1.62 6.81
C THR A 32 -5.64 -2.40 7.37
N TRP A 33 -5.80 -2.41 8.70
CA TRP A 33 -6.91 -3.11 9.35
C TRP A 33 -8.25 -2.43 9.06
N THR A 34 -8.29 -1.09 9.00
CA THR A 34 -9.47 -0.34 8.56
C THR A 34 -9.84 -0.71 7.13
N ALA A 35 -8.90 -0.69 6.18
CA ALA A 35 -9.16 -1.09 4.79
C ALA A 35 -9.73 -2.51 4.68
N LEU A 36 -9.13 -3.47 5.40
CA LEU A 36 -9.60 -4.86 5.46
C LEU A 36 -11.02 -4.97 6.03
N SER A 37 -11.31 -4.21 7.10
CA SER A 37 -12.63 -4.19 7.74
C SER A 37 -13.74 -3.67 6.83
N TYR A 38 -13.38 -2.84 5.85
CA TYR A 38 -14.30 -2.35 4.81
C TYR A 38 -14.32 -3.23 3.55
N GLY A 39 -13.62 -4.38 3.55
CA GLY A 39 -13.65 -5.36 2.46
C GLY A 39 -12.61 -5.14 1.35
N PHE A 40 -11.66 -4.23 1.53
CA PHE A 40 -10.57 -4.03 0.57
C PHE A 40 -9.40 -4.95 0.89
N ALA A 41 -8.79 -5.55 -0.14
CA ALA A 41 -7.48 -6.17 0.01
C ALA A 41 -6.44 -5.09 0.31
N ALA A 42 -5.68 -5.25 1.39
CA ALA A 42 -4.73 -4.24 1.82
C ALA A 42 -3.48 -4.85 2.46
N VAL A 43 -2.35 -4.16 2.32
CA VAL A 43 -1.06 -4.45 2.96
C VAL A 43 -0.51 -3.19 3.63
N GLY A 44 0.21 -3.37 4.73
CA GLY A 44 0.77 -2.26 5.51
C GLY A 44 2.28 -2.17 5.41
N SER A 45 2.79 -0.98 5.09
CA SER A 45 4.21 -0.66 5.20
C SER A 45 4.50 -0.02 6.56
N PRO A 46 5.58 -0.39 7.29
CA PRO A 46 5.98 0.29 8.52
C PRO A 46 6.58 1.67 8.18
N GLY A 47 5.70 2.62 7.87
CA GLY A 47 6.03 3.93 7.32
C GLY A 47 6.37 3.88 5.82
N ALA A 48 6.09 4.96 5.12
CA ALA A 48 6.29 5.03 3.67
C ALA A 48 7.77 4.99 3.23
N LYS A 49 8.70 5.46 4.09
CA LYS A 49 10.16 5.36 3.87
C LYS A 49 10.74 3.97 4.17
N GLY A 50 9.97 3.11 4.83
CA GLY A 50 10.37 1.75 5.20
C GLY A 50 10.14 0.72 4.09
N PHE A 51 9.56 1.11 2.95
CA PHE A 51 9.24 0.20 1.85
C PHE A 51 10.50 -0.36 1.20
N LYS A 52 10.59 -1.70 1.08
CA LYS A 52 11.78 -2.39 0.57
C LYS A 52 11.56 -2.89 -0.85
N GLU A 53 12.60 -2.81 -1.67
CA GLU A 53 12.63 -3.33 -3.04
C GLU A 53 12.23 -4.82 -3.10
N ALA A 54 12.67 -5.61 -2.12
CA ALA A 54 12.33 -7.04 -2.04
C ALA A 54 10.82 -7.32 -1.92
N TRP A 55 10.00 -6.36 -1.50
CA TRP A 55 8.55 -6.53 -1.39
C TRP A 55 7.82 -6.29 -2.70
N VAL A 56 8.45 -5.58 -3.64
CA VAL A 56 7.82 -5.17 -4.90
C VAL A 56 7.43 -6.37 -5.77
N GLU A 57 8.19 -7.46 -5.68
CA GLU A 57 7.92 -8.70 -6.42
C GLU A 57 6.58 -9.32 -6.04
N GLY A 58 6.09 -9.09 -4.81
CA GLY A 58 4.76 -9.54 -4.39
C GLY A 58 3.61 -8.89 -5.16
N PHE A 59 3.86 -7.74 -5.82
CA PHE A 59 2.86 -7.01 -6.60
C PHE A 59 2.90 -7.34 -8.09
N ARG A 60 3.77 -8.27 -8.51
CA ARG A 60 3.91 -8.65 -9.91
C ARG A 60 2.60 -9.27 -10.41
N GLY A 61 2.10 -8.77 -11.54
CA GLY A 61 0.82 -9.19 -12.11
C GLY A 61 -0.40 -8.40 -11.61
N LEU A 62 -0.24 -7.48 -10.65
CA LEU A 62 -1.31 -6.59 -10.19
C LEU A 62 -1.48 -5.40 -11.13
N GLN A 63 -2.11 -5.69 -12.26
CA GLN A 63 -2.43 -4.72 -13.29
C GLN A 63 -3.75 -5.08 -13.98
N ASP A 64 -4.42 -4.09 -14.55
CA ASP A 64 -5.64 -4.30 -15.31
C ASP A 64 -5.35 -4.81 -16.74
N GLY A 65 -6.40 -5.06 -17.51
CA GLY A 65 -6.29 -5.53 -18.90
C GLY A 65 -5.59 -4.55 -19.85
N ASP A 66 -5.48 -3.27 -19.48
CA ASP A 66 -4.77 -2.23 -20.22
C ASP A 66 -3.32 -2.04 -19.71
N GLY A 67 -2.88 -2.86 -18.75
CA GLY A 67 -1.54 -2.80 -18.16
C GLY A 67 -1.34 -1.69 -17.12
N ARG A 68 -2.42 -1.08 -16.62
CA ARG A 68 -2.35 -0.06 -15.57
C ARG A 68 -2.27 -0.71 -14.20
N SER A 69 -1.57 -0.06 -13.27
CA SER A 69 -1.45 -0.57 -11.90
C SER A 69 -2.81 -0.65 -11.22
N THR A 70 -3.07 -1.76 -10.54
CA THR A 70 -4.21 -1.90 -9.63
C THR A 70 -3.81 -1.79 -8.16
N VAL A 71 -2.58 -1.31 -7.91
CA VAL A 71 -2.03 -1.01 -6.61
C VAL A 71 -2.29 0.46 -6.29
N TYR A 72 -2.91 0.73 -5.14
CA TYR A 72 -3.22 2.08 -4.68
C TYR A 72 -2.43 2.40 -3.41
N LEU A 73 -1.60 3.45 -3.44
CA LEU A 73 -0.92 3.98 -2.28
C LEU A 73 -1.89 4.87 -1.50
N VAL A 74 -2.11 4.51 -0.25
CA VAL A 74 -2.95 5.23 0.70
C VAL A 74 -2.07 5.62 1.88
N LEU A 75 -1.35 6.72 1.69
CA LEU A 75 -0.42 7.28 2.68
C LEU A 75 -1.01 8.56 3.26
N ASP A 76 -0.51 8.94 4.42
CA ASP A 76 -0.97 10.14 5.11
C ASP A 76 -0.83 11.39 4.23
N ALA A 77 -1.77 12.34 4.39
CA ALA A 77 -1.81 13.60 3.65
C ALA A 77 -0.78 14.63 4.18
N ASP A 78 0.42 14.17 4.51
CA ASP A 78 1.52 14.99 5.01
C ASP A 78 2.75 14.95 4.07
N LYS A 79 3.82 15.64 4.48
CA LYS A 79 5.07 15.67 3.70
C LYS A 79 5.72 14.29 3.62
N ALA A 80 5.64 13.48 4.68
CA ALA A 80 6.27 12.17 4.74
C ALA A 80 5.56 11.16 3.81
N GLY A 81 4.23 11.12 3.80
CA GLY A 81 3.44 10.33 2.87
C GLY A 81 3.61 10.79 1.42
N GLY A 82 3.74 12.10 1.20
CA GLY A 82 4.15 12.68 -0.07
C GLY A 82 5.47 12.13 -0.60
N GLU A 83 6.55 12.28 0.17
CA GLU A 83 7.88 11.77 -0.19
C GLU A 83 7.89 10.24 -0.33
N GLY A 84 7.22 9.53 0.56
CA GLY A 84 7.13 8.09 0.54
C GLY A 84 6.41 7.53 -0.69
N SER A 85 5.35 8.19 -1.15
CA SER A 85 4.67 7.79 -2.40
C SER A 85 5.61 7.82 -3.61
N LEU A 86 6.53 8.78 -3.67
CA LEU A 86 7.52 8.89 -4.74
C LEU A 86 8.58 7.80 -4.65
N VAL A 87 9.04 7.47 -3.44
CA VAL A 87 10.00 6.38 -3.22
C VAL A 87 9.42 5.04 -3.63
N ILE A 88 8.17 4.75 -3.24
CA ILE A 88 7.50 3.50 -3.61
C ILE A 88 7.28 3.45 -5.13
N ALA A 89 6.84 4.55 -5.75
CA ALA A 89 6.68 4.63 -7.19
C ALA A 89 7.99 4.35 -7.96
N ASP A 90 9.11 4.92 -7.49
CA ASP A 90 10.44 4.69 -8.08
C ASP A 90 10.89 3.22 -7.96
N ILE A 91 10.61 2.57 -6.82
CA ILE A 91 10.88 1.14 -6.61
C ILE A 91 10.09 0.27 -7.60
N PHE A 92 8.79 0.55 -7.79
CA PHE A 92 7.95 -0.17 -8.76
C PHE A 92 8.48 0.01 -10.19
N LEU A 93 8.84 1.24 -10.55
CA LEU A 93 9.36 1.55 -11.88
C LEU A 93 10.69 0.82 -12.14
N LYS A 94 11.62 0.82 -11.19
CA LYS A 94 12.91 0.11 -11.28
C LYS A 94 12.76 -1.40 -11.43
N ALA A 95 11.72 -1.97 -10.82
CA ALA A 95 11.39 -3.39 -10.93
C ALA A 95 10.62 -3.75 -12.21
N GLY A 96 10.30 -2.75 -13.06
CA GLY A 96 9.55 -2.93 -14.29
C GLY A 96 8.07 -3.19 -14.09
N LEU A 97 7.51 -2.79 -12.94
CA LEU A 97 6.08 -2.92 -12.64
C LEU A 97 5.34 -1.60 -12.96
N PRO A 98 4.03 -1.67 -13.24
CA PRO A 98 3.19 -0.47 -13.37
C PRO A 98 3.24 0.39 -12.11
N VAL A 99 3.43 1.69 -12.30
CA VAL A 99 3.53 2.66 -11.20
C VAL A 99 2.22 2.68 -10.39
N PRO A 100 2.27 2.51 -9.06
CA PRO A 100 1.09 2.56 -8.20
C PRO A 100 0.32 3.87 -8.33
N LEU A 101 -1.00 3.79 -8.22
CA LEU A 101 -1.87 4.96 -8.18
C LEU A 101 -1.85 5.56 -6.78
N LYS A 102 -1.88 6.89 -6.67
CA LYS A 102 -1.97 7.57 -5.36
C LYS A 102 -3.42 7.93 -5.05
N LEU A 103 -3.89 7.52 -3.88
CA LEU A 103 -5.12 8.03 -3.29
C LEU A 103 -4.77 9.21 -2.38
N ILE A 104 -5.36 10.38 -2.64
CA ILE A 104 -5.10 11.59 -1.85
C ILE A 104 -6.22 11.72 -0.81
N LEU A 105 -5.84 11.60 0.45
CA LEU A 105 -6.75 11.83 1.58
C LEU A 105 -6.95 13.34 1.82
N PRO A 106 -8.09 13.77 2.37
CA PRO A 106 -8.29 15.16 2.78
C PRO A 106 -7.23 15.62 3.80
N PRO A 107 -6.88 16.92 3.83
CA PRO A 107 -5.85 17.41 4.75
C PRO A 107 -6.20 17.11 6.22
N GLY A 108 -5.27 16.48 6.93
CA GLY A 108 -5.42 16.17 8.36
C GLY A 108 -6.24 14.92 8.67
N MET A 109 -6.62 14.13 7.67
CA MET A 109 -7.28 12.83 7.84
C MET A 109 -6.34 11.69 7.49
N ASP A 110 -6.39 10.62 8.28
CA ASP A 110 -5.84 9.31 7.92
C ASP A 110 -6.88 8.47 7.15
N LEU A 111 -6.50 7.27 6.72
CA LEU A 111 -7.44 6.39 6.01
C LEU A 111 -8.63 6.01 6.90
N THR A 112 -8.37 5.83 8.20
CA THR A 112 -9.38 5.44 9.17
C THR A 112 -10.48 6.49 9.31
N ASP A 113 -10.12 7.78 9.37
CA ASP A 113 -11.04 8.91 9.43
C ASP A 113 -11.82 9.05 8.12
N PHE A 114 -11.14 8.97 6.98
CA PHE A 114 -11.76 9.06 5.66
C PHE A 114 -12.85 8.00 5.46
N MET A 115 -12.59 6.75 5.88
CA MET A 115 -13.55 5.65 5.73
C MET A 115 -14.72 5.73 6.71
N LYS A 116 -14.56 6.42 7.85
CA LYS A 116 -15.66 6.68 8.80
C LYS A 116 -16.60 7.77 8.31
N GLU A 117 -16.07 8.83 7.69
CA GLU A 117 -16.88 9.95 7.19
C GLU A 117 -17.58 9.67 5.85
N GLY A 118 -17.03 8.77 5.02
CA GLY A 118 -17.59 8.41 3.71
C GLY A 118 -18.86 7.52 3.74
N LYS A 119 -19.64 7.54 4.83
CA LYS A 119 -20.89 6.78 4.99
C LYS A 119 -22.13 7.59 4.60
#